data_AF-A0A523XGU1-F1
#
_entry.id   AF-A0A523XGU1-F1
#
_cell.length_a   1.000
_cell.length_b   1.000
_cell.length_c   1.000
_cell.angle_alpha   90.00
_cell.angle_beta   90.00
_cell.angle_gamma   90.00
#
_symmetry.space_group_name_H-M   'P 1'
#
loop_
_entity.id
_entity.type
_entity.pdbx_description
1 polymer ?
#
loop_
_entity_poly.entity_id
_entity_poly.type
_entity_poly.pdbx_seq_one_letter_code
_entity_poly.pdbx_strand_id
1 'polypeptide(L)'
;MSFRTKIISHINILLFVFMMSLASILVHLRAKEIKNTMKKDAQTFATLTAGPLCDSYENYYESGYFKFREFVLSLLSLEKELTRVAIYTVDGKRVFDSYEFEGKEIEEIEGKEKETLDKRIRQINPTYSYEKD
;
A
#
# COMPACT_ATOMS: atom_id res chain seq x y z
N MET A 1 45.47 -25.53 -34.38
CA MET A 1 45.20 -24.79 -33.12
C MET A 1 45.92 -25.51 -31.98
N SER A 2 46.88 -24.84 -31.32
CA SER A 2 47.80 -25.45 -30.35
C SER A 2 47.05 -26.14 -29.19
N PHE A 3 47.55 -27.27 -28.71
CA PHE A 3 46.96 -28.04 -27.59
C PHE A 3 46.64 -27.14 -26.37
N ARG A 4 47.49 -26.13 -26.14
CA ARG A 4 47.32 -25.13 -25.07
C ARG A 4 46.04 -24.31 -25.21
N THR A 5 45.66 -23.90 -26.42
CA THR A 5 44.47 -23.05 -26.62
C THR A 5 43.17 -23.83 -26.51
N LYS A 6 43.18 -25.14 -26.82
CA LYS A 6 42.02 -26.03 -26.57
C LYS A 6 41.75 -26.19 -25.07
N ILE A 7 42.79 -26.41 -24.26
CA ILE A 7 42.67 -26.54 -22.80
C ILE A 7 42.14 -25.23 -22.17
N ILE A 8 42.71 -24.09 -22.56
CA ILE A 8 42.26 -22.78 -22.07
C ILE A 8 40.78 -22.54 -22.42
N SER A 9 40.35 -22.92 -23.63
CA SER A 9 38.95 -22.81 -24.04
C SER A 9 38.03 -23.67 -23.17
N HIS A 10 38.41 -24.92 -22.88
CA HIS A 10 37.58 -25.82 -22.06
C HIS A 10 37.46 -25.32 -20.61
N ILE A 11 38.55 -24.81 -20.03
CA ILE A 11 38.53 -24.23 -18.67
C ILE A 11 37.64 -23.00 -18.61
N ASN A 12 37.69 -22.11 -19.61
CA ASN A 12 36.82 -20.92 -19.66
C ASN A 12 35.35 -21.30 -19.79
N ILE A 13 35.02 -22.29 -20.62
CA ILE A 13 33.64 -22.79 -20.75
C ILE A 13 33.16 -23.38 -19.42
N LEU A 14 34.00 -24.17 -18.75
CA LEU A 14 33.68 -24.75 -17.44
C LEU A 14 33.42 -23.64 -16.39
N LEU A 15 34.30 -22.63 -16.34
CA LEU A 15 34.16 -21.49 -15.44
C LEU A 15 32.85 -20.73 -15.72
N PHE A 16 32.54 -20.50 -17.00
CA PHE A 16 31.33 -19.81 -17.41
C PHE A 16 30.07 -20.56 -16.96
N VAL A 17 30.00 -21.87 -17.20
CA VAL A 17 28.87 -22.70 -16.76
C VAL A 17 28.74 -22.70 -15.24
N PHE A 18 29.86 -22.77 -14.52
CA PHE A 18 29.85 -22.73 -13.07
C PHE A 18 29.33 -21.39 -12.52
N MET A 19 29.81 -20.26 -13.07
CA MET A 19 29.33 -18.93 -12.71
C MET A 19 27.84 -18.74 -13.03
N MET A 20 27.39 -19.24 -14.17
CA MET A 20 25.98 -19.16 -14.58
C MET A 20 25.08 -19.97 -13.65
N SER A 21 25.52 -21.16 -13.22
CA SER A 21 24.80 -21.97 -12.24
C SER A 21 24.68 -21.27 -10.89
N LEU A 22 25.78 -20.69 -10.38
CA LEU A 22 25.77 -19.92 -9.14
C LEU A 22 24.83 -18.71 -9.22
N ALA A 23 24.88 -17.96 -10.33
CA ALA A 23 24.00 -16.83 -10.56
C ALA A 23 22.53 -17.28 -10.55
N SER A 24 22.20 -18.38 -11.24
CA SER A 24 20.85 -18.92 -11.28
C SER A 24 20.34 -19.34 -9.89
N ILE A 25 21.17 -20.01 -9.10
CA ILE A 25 20.84 -20.43 -7.73
C ILE A 25 20.59 -19.19 -6.86
N LEU A 26 21.47 -18.19 -6.94
CA LEU A 26 21.35 -16.97 -6.15
C LEU A 26 20.07 -16.21 -6.49
N VAL A 27 19.74 -16.06 -7.78
CA VAL A 27 18.50 -15.41 -8.22
C VAL A 27 17.27 -16.17 -7.69
N HIS A 28 17.28 -17.50 -7.76
CA HIS A 28 16.17 -18.31 -7.25
C HIS A 28 15.98 -18.16 -5.74
N LEU A 29 17.06 -18.16 -4.96
CA LEU A 29 17.01 -17.97 -3.51
C LEU A 29 16.51 -16.57 -3.15
N ARG A 30 17.01 -15.53 -3.83
CA ARG A 30 16.57 -14.15 -3.60
C ARG A 30 15.10 -13.95 -3.95
N ALA A 31 14.63 -14.50 -5.08
CA ALA A 31 13.22 -14.43 -5.45
C ALA A 31 12.32 -15.10 -4.40
N LYS A 32 12.75 -16.24 -3.86
CA LYS A 32 12.03 -16.94 -2.80
C LYS A 32 12.00 -16.14 -1.48
N GLU A 33 13.14 -15.55 -1.11
CA GLU A 33 13.27 -14.71 0.08
C GLU A 33 12.36 -13.49 -0.01
N ILE A 34 12.42 -12.74 -1.11
CA ILE A 34 11.57 -11.56 -1.36
C ILE A 34 10.09 -11.95 -1.27
N LYS A 35 9.68 -13.03 -1.93
CA LYS A 35 8.29 -13.50 -1.88
C LYS A 35 7.83 -13.83 -0.46
N ASN A 36 8.69 -14.46 0.33
CA ASN A 36 8.37 -14.82 1.71
C ASN A 36 8.28 -13.58 2.60
N THR A 37 9.18 -12.61 2.42
CA THR A 37 9.15 -11.33 3.13
C THR A 37 7.89 -10.56 2.79
N MET A 38 7.55 -10.36 1.50
CA MET A 38 6.31 -9.71 1.08
C MET A 38 5.07 -10.37 1.69
N LYS A 39 5.01 -11.70 1.71
CA LYS A 39 3.88 -12.42 2.31
C LYS A 39 3.78 -12.15 3.82
N LYS A 40 4.93 -12.16 4.51
CA LYS A 40 4.99 -11.92 5.96
C LYS A 40 4.58 -10.49 6.28
N ASP A 41 5.06 -9.53 5.50
CA ASP A 41 4.77 -8.11 5.70
C ASP A 41 3.29 -7.83 5.44
N ALA A 42 2.72 -8.38 4.34
CA ALA A 42 1.28 -8.30 4.07
C ALA A 42 0.43 -8.92 5.18
N GLN A 43 0.84 -10.07 5.72
CA GLN A 43 0.12 -10.70 6.84
C GLN A 43 0.22 -9.85 8.12
N THR A 44 1.40 -9.29 8.40
CA THR A 44 1.64 -8.45 9.57
C THR A 44 0.80 -7.17 9.47
N PHE A 45 0.82 -6.52 8.31
CA PHE A 45 -0.02 -5.37 8.02
C PHE A 45 -1.51 -5.70 8.20
N ALA A 46 -2.01 -6.78 7.60
CA ALA A 46 -3.41 -7.17 7.74
C ALA A 46 -3.80 -7.41 9.20
N THR A 47 -2.92 -8.05 9.99
CA THR A 47 -3.20 -8.35 11.40
C THR A 47 -3.22 -7.09 12.26
N LEU A 48 -2.28 -6.16 12.04
CA LEU A 48 -2.18 -4.92 12.81
C LEU A 48 -3.26 -3.89 12.44
N THR A 49 -3.64 -3.86 11.16
CA THR A 49 -4.58 -2.86 10.63
C THR A 49 -6.04 -3.32 10.77
N ALA A 50 -6.33 -4.63 10.80
CA ALA A 50 -7.71 -5.14 10.84
C ALA A 50 -8.53 -4.58 12.00
N GLY A 51 -7.99 -4.57 13.23
CA GLY A 51 -8.71 -4.05 14.41
C GLY A 51 -9.07 -2.56 14.26
N PRO A 52 -8.07 -1.66 14.14
CA PRO A 52 -8.30 -0.23 13.97
C PRO A 52 -9.18 0.13 12.76
N LEU A 53 -9.10 -0.66 11.69
CA LEU A 53 -9.92 -0.47 10.48
C LEU A 53 -11.39 -0.83 10.72
N CYS A 54 -11.67 -1.97 11.35
CA CYS A 54 -13.04 -2.35 11.72
C CYS A 54 -13.62 -1.35 12.72
N ASP A 55 -12.86 -0.96 13.74
CA ASP A 55 -13.28 0.03 14.74
C ASP A 55 -13.60 1.38 14.07
N SER A 56 -12.76 1.83 13.14
CA SER A 56 -13.01 3.07 12.40
C SER A 56 -14.22 2.96 11.48
N TYR A 57 -14.46 1.80 10.87
CA TYR A 57 -15.64 1.57 10.05
C TYR A 57 -16.92 1.66 10.90
N GLU A 58 -16.98 0.94 12.01
CA GLU A 58 -18.17 0.95 12.89
C GLU A 58 -18.45 2.34 13.48
N ASN A 59 -17.41 3.08 13.87
CA ASN A 59 -17.59 4.37 14.52
C ASN A 59 -17.84 5.54 13.55
N TYR A 60 -17.23 5.51 12.36
CA TYR A 60 -17.16 6.68 11.50
C TYR A 60 -17.80 6.48 10.13
N TYR A 61 -18.10 5.26 9.68
CA TYR A 61 -18.63 5.08 8.32
C TYR A 61 -19.98 5.77 8.11
N GLU A 62 -20.91 5.68 9.06
CA GLU A 62 -22.24 6.30 8.93
C GLU A 62 -22.29 7.78 9.32
N SER A 63 -21.57 8.18 10.37
CA SER A 63 -21.71 9.51 11.00
C SER A 63 -20.52 10.44 10.75
N GLY A 64 -19.39 9.91 10.27
CA GLY A 64 -18.11 10.61 10.16
C GLY A 64 -17.27 10.17 8.97
N TYR A 65 -17.91 9.93 7.82
CA TYR A 65 -17.31 9.29 6.63
C TYR A 65 -16.00 9.93 6.18
N PHE A 66 -15.88 11.26 6.31
CA PHE A 66 -14.65 11.97 5.97
C PHE A 66 -13.45 11.49 6.80
N LYS A 67 -13.62 11.31 8.11
CA LYS A 67 -12.56 10.83 9.01
C LYS A 67 -12.18 9.38 8.71
N PHE A 68 -13.18 8.55 8.38
CA PHE A 68 -12.95 7.18 7.94
C PHE A 68 -12.16 7.12 6.63
N ARG A 69 -12.54 7.94 5.63
CA ARG A 69 -11.83 8.04 4.35
C ARG A 69 -10.38 8.46 4.53
N GLU A 70 -10.13 9.52 5.31
CA GLU A 70 -8.76 9.99 5.59
C GLU A 70 -7.92 8.89 6.25
N PHE A 71 -8.50 8.15 7.19
CA PHE A 71 -7.83 7.00 7.79
C PHE A 71 -7.47 5.93 6.74
N VAL A 72 -8.41 5.51 5.89
CA VAL A 72 -8.15 4.50 4.84
C VAL A 72 -7.13 5.00 3.82
N LEU A 73 -7.17 6.28 3.42
CA LEU A 73 -6.16 6.88 2.54
C LEU A 73 -4.78 6.91 3.20
N SER A 74 -4.71 7.23 4.49
CA SER A 74 -3.45 7.17 5.24
C SER A 74 -2.88 5.75 5.25
N LEU A 75 -3.73 4.72 5.39
CA LEU A 75 -3.32 3.32 5.32
C LEU A 75 -2.80 2.94 3.93
N LEU A 76 -3.48 3.37 2.86
CA LEU A 76 -3.03 3.19 1.47
C LEU A 76 -1.71 3.90 1.18
N SER A 77 -1.45 5.03 1.83
CA SER A 77 -0.19 5.77 1.67
C SER A 77 0.99 5.18 2.45
N LEU A 78 0.72 4.30 3.42
CA LEU A 78 1.74 3.75 4.31
C LEU A 78 2.67 2.76 3.60
N GLU A 79 2.13 1.99 2.68
CA GLU A 79 2.84 0.97 1.90
C GLU A 79 2.60 1.21 0.41
N LYS A 80 3.66 1.46 -0.37
CA LYS A 80 3.54 1.70 -1.82
C LYS A 80 2.97 0.49 -2.57
N GLU A 81 3.11 -0.71 -2.00
CA GLU A 81 2.59 -1.94 -2.58
C GLU A 81 1.11 -2.18 -2.24
N LEU A 82 0.52 -1.42 -1.32
CA LEU A 82 -0.88 -1.58 -0.94
C LEU A 82 -1.79 -0.87 -1.93
N THR A 83 -2.40 -1.66 -2.83
CA THR A 83 -3.27 -1.12 -3.89
C THR A 83 -4.72 -0.93 -3.45
N ARG A 84 -5.21 -1.77 -2.53
CA ARG A 84 -6.64 -1.84 -2.20
C ARG A 84 -6.87 -2.35 -0.78
N VAL A 85 -7.85 -1.76 -0.11
CA VAL A 85 -8.39 -2.23 1.17
C VAL A 85 -9.87 -2.51 1.00
N ALA A 86 -10.32 -3.69 1.40
CA ALA A 86 -11.73 -4.07 1.37
C ALA A 86 -12.12 -4.80 2.65
N ILE A 87 -13.31 -4.53 3.15
CA ILE A 87 -13.86 -5.18 4.34
C ILE A 87 -14.97 -6.12 3.89
N TYR A 88 -14.93 -7.35 4.40
CA TYR A 88 -15.92 -8.39 4.15
C TYR A 88 -16.56 -8.83 5.46
N THR A 89 -17.85 -9.10 5.42
CA THR A 89 -18.54 -9.83 6.48
C THR A 89 -18.10 -11.30 6.54
N VAL A 90 -18.40 -11.98 7.64
CA VAL A 90 -18.14 -13.42 7.84
C VAL A 90 -18.80 -14.26 6.75
N ASP A 91 -19.94 -13.81 6.21
CA ASP A 91 -20.67 -14.46 5.11
C ASP A 91 -20.05 -14.21 3.72
N GLY A 92 -18.93 -13.49 3.65
CA GLY A 92 -18.25 -13.15 2.40
C GLY A 92 -18.87 -11.98 1.64
N LYS A 93 -19.88 -11.30 2.19
CA LYS A 93 -20.45 -10.09 1.58
C LYS A 93 -19.51 -8.91 1.81
N ARG A 94 -19.10 -8.23 0.73
CA ARG A 94 -18.30 -7.01 0.77
C ARG A 94 -19.12 -5.85 1.36
N VAL A 95 -18.60 -5.21 2.41
CA VAL A 95 -19.24 -4.05 3.04
C VAL A 95 -18.56 -2.73 2.69
N PHE A 96 -17.28 -2.76 2.36
CA PHE A 96 -16.51 -1.58 2.00
C PHE A 96 -15.38 -1.92 1.02
N ASP A 97 -15.05 -0.98 0.14
CA ASP A 97 -13.96 -1.08 -0.82
C ASP A 97 -13.29 0.28 -1.03
N SER A 98 -11.96 0.34 -0.92
CA SER A 98 -11.23 1.59 -1.12
C SER A 98 -11.26 2.09 -2.56
N TYR A 99 -11.58 1.24 -3.55
CA TYR A 99 -11.82 1.69 -4.92
C TYR A 99 -13.03 2.62 -5.05
N GLU A 100 -13.92 2.65 -4.06
CA GLU A 100 -15.01 3.64 -4.02
C GLU A 100 -14.48 5.09 -3.93
N PHE A 101 -13.20 5.29 -3.60
CA PHE A 101 -12.56 6.60 -3.55
C PHE A 101 -11.98 7.06 -4.90
N GLU A 102 -11.66 6.16 -5.83
CA GLU A 102 -11.04 6.51 -7.13
C GLU A 102 -12.02 7.24 -8.08
N GLY A 103 -13.33 7.19 -7.80
CA GLY A 103 -14.36 7.88 -8.58
C GLY A 103 -15.12 8.99 -7.84
N LYS A 104 -14.79 9.25 -6.57
CA LYS A 104 -15.32 10.38 -5.82
C LYS A 104 -14.25 11.46 -5.81
N GLU A 105 -14.14 12.14 -6.95
CA GLU A 105 -13.51 13.46 -6.99
C GLU A 105 -14.10 14.30 -5.85
N ILE A 106 -13.24 15.10 -5.24
CA ILE A 106 -13.61 16.03 -4.19
C ILE A 106 -14.75 16.87 -4.76
N GLU A 107 -15.99 16.65 -4.33
CA GLU A 107 -16.99 17.71 -4.42
C GLU A 107 -16.45 18.80 -3.50
N GLU A 108 -15.72 19.76 -4.09
CA GLU A 108 -15.41 20.99 -3.41
C GLU A 108 -16.74 21.53 -2.91
N ILE A 109 -16.86 21.64 -1.59
CA ILE A 109 -18.03 22.23 -0.97
C ILE A 109 -18.12 23.66 -1.50
N GLU A 110 -18.97 23.89 -2.49
CA GLU A 110 -19.07 25.18 -3.15
C GLU A 110 -19.92 26.16 -2.33
N GLY A 111 -19.37 27.37 -2.19
CA GLY A 111 -20.10 28.58 -1.78
C GLY A 111 -20.64 28.55 -0.35
N LYS A 112 -21.87 28.08 -0.18
CA LYS A 112 -22.65 28.27 1.06
C LYS A 112 -22.25 27.31 2.18
N GLU A 113 -22.03 26.03 1.86
CA GLU A 113 -21.74 25.04 2.89
C GLU A 113 -20.34 25.25 3.50
N LYS A 114 -19.36 25.67 2.69
CA LYS A 114 -18.01 26.02 3.14
C LYS A 114 -18.02 27.22 4.10
N GLU A 115 -18.83 28.24 3.81
CA GLU A 115 -18.98 29.39 4.69
C GLU A 115 -19.62 29.02 6.04
N THR A 116 -20.61 28.11 6.05
CA THR A 116 -21.16 27.57 7.30
C THR A 116 -20.17 26.69 8.07
N LEU A 117 -19.36 25.90 7.37
CA LEU A 117 -18.34 25.06 7.99
C LEU A 117 -17.25 25.93 8.62
N ASP A 118 -16.75 26.95 7.91
CA ASP A 118 -15.76 27.91 8.41
C ASP A 118 -16.28 28.67 9.64
N LYS A 119 -17.56 29.08 9.63
CA LYS A 119 -18.20 29.71 10.79
C LYS A 119 -18.24 28.77 11.99
N ARG A 120 -18.55 27.48 11.79
CA ARG A 120 -18.52 26.48 12.86
C ARG A 120 -17.11 26.22 13.38
N ILE A 121 -16.11 26.12 12.49
CA ILE A 121 -14.72 25.90 12.89
C ILE A 121 -14.20 27.08 13.71
N ARG A 122 -14.50 28.32 13.31
CA ARG A 122 -14.13 29.53 14.07
C ARG A 122 -14.81 29.63 15.44
N GLN A 123 -16.00 29.06 15.61
CA GLN A 123 -16.66 28.98 16.91
C GLN A 123 -15.99 27.98 17.86
N ILE A 124 -15.43 26.90 17.32
CA ILE A 124 -14.75 25.86 18.09
C ILE A 124 -13.30 26.26 18.39
N ASN A 125 -12.63 26.92 17.44
CA ASN A 125 -11.27 27.41 17.59
C ASN A 125 -11.13 28.82 16.98
N PRO A 126 -11.17 29.88 17.81
CA PRO A 126 -11.15 31.26 17.32
C PRO A 126 -9.81 31.69 16.72
N THR A 127 -8.75 30.89 16.87
CA THR A 127 -7.42 31.15 16.29
C THR A 127 -7.24 30.51 14.92
N TYR A 128 -8.24 29.77 14.43
CA TYR A 128 -8.19 29.13 13.11
C TYR A 128 -8.23 30.18 11.98
N SER A 129 -7.09 30.35 11.29
CA SER A 129 -6.95 31.16 10.07
C SER A 129 -6.47 30.25 8.94
N TYR A 130 -7.21 30.21 7.84
CA TYR A 130 -6.79 29.53 6.62
C TYR A 130 -5.69 30.39 5.97
N GLU A 131 -4.44 29.94 6.05
CA GLU A 131 -3.35 30.52 5.27
C GLU A 131 -3.40 29.87 3.89
N LYS A 132 -3.61 30.70 2.86
CA LYS A 132 -3.83 30.27 1.49
C LYS A 132 -2.50 30.45 0.76
N ASP A 133 -1.75 29.36 0.57
CA ASP A 133 -0.68 29.30 -0.42
C ASP A 133 -1.26 29.14 -1.83
#